data_AF-A0A850MQA6-F1
#
_entry.id   AF-A0A850MQA6-F1
#
_cell.length_a   1.000
_cell.length_b   1.000
_cell.length_c   1.000
_cell.angle_alpha   90.00
_cell.angle_beta   90.00
_cell.angle_gamma   90.00
#
_symmetry.space_group_name_H-M   'P 1'
#
loop_
_entity.id
_entity.type
_entity.pdbx_description
1 polymer ?
#
loop_
_entity_poly.entity_id
_entity_poly.type
_entity_poly.pdbx_seq_one_letter_code
_entity_poly.pdbx_strand_id
1 'polypeptide(L)'
;MNHLELLQALMLLRGPEGVSMSDIYSITGKKDMEYAFYLLSTLEESFQNTPIQVKFIATSKRYQIVIPHELITSLEEKRVLTPILSKAARATLACIVLNTIKEEPITLSLLKKLRGLNVTKHLKELEENGYISQEDKHIIITNKLISEVDISSLVKELESVEL
;
A
#
# COMPACT_ATOMS: atom_id res chain seq x y z
N MET A 1 -27.63 -4.92 -3.33
CA MET A 1 -26.19 -4.94 -3.65
C MET A 1 -25.73 -6.39 -3.58
N ASN A 2 -24.98 -6.88 -4.57
CA ASN A 2 -24.59 -8.29 -4.65
C ASN A 2 -23.44 -8.58 -3.66
N HIS A 3 -23.64 -9.53 -2.73
CA HIS A 3 -22.61 -9.84 -1.73
C HIS A 3 -21.32 -10.42 -2.32
N LEU A 4 -21.41 -11.11 -3.45
CA LEU A 4 -20.24 -11.67 -4.14
C LEU A 4 -19.37 -10.54 -4.73
N GLU A 5 -19.99 -9.54 -5.37
CA GLU A 5 -19.30 -8.35 -5.88
C GLU A 5 -18.63 -7.56 -4.76
N LEU A 6 -19.29 -7.42 -3.61
CA LEU A 6 -18.72 -6.73 -2.45
C LEU A 6 -17.53 -7.50 -1.86
N LEU A 7 -17.62 -8.82 -1.78
CA LEU A 7 -16.51 -9.64 -1.32
C LEU A 7 -15.31 -9.53 -2.27
N GLN A 8 -15.56 -9.63 -3.59
CA GLN A 8 -14.53 -9.48 -4.61
C GLN A 8 -13.84 -8.11 -4.51
N ALA A 9 -14.62 -7.03 -4.46
CA ALA A 9 -14.09 -5.68 -4.33
C ALA A 9 -13.26 -5.51 -3.04
N LEU A 10 -13.75 -6.03 -1.92
CA LEU A 10 -13.04 -5.96 -0.64
C LEU A 10 -11.71 -6.74 -0.68
N MET A 11 -11.70 -7.95 -1.26
CA MET A 11 -10.49 -8.75 -1.38
C MET A 11 -9.45 -8.08 -2.29
N LEU A 12 -9.87 -7.45 -3.38
CA LEU A 12 -8.99 -6.67 -4.26
C LEU A 12 -8.40 -5.45 -3.54
N LEU A 13 -9.20 -4.72 -2.76
CA LEU A 13 -8.74 -3.56 -1.98
C LEU A 13 -7.76 -3.96 -0.86
N ARG A 14 -7.97 -5.12 -0.23
CA ARG A 14 -7.09 -5.64 0.84
C ARG A 14 -5.82 -6.28 0.29
N GLY A 15 -5.86 -6.80 -0.93
CA GLY A 15 -4.74 -7.49 -1.57
C GLY A 15 -4.11 -8.54 -0.64
N PRO A 16 -2.80 -8.45 -0.35
CA PRO A 16 -2.09 -9.45 0.47
C PRO A 16 -2.50 -9.41 1.95
N GLU A 17 -3.14 -8.35 2.46
CA GLU A 17 -3.66 -8.38 3.83
C GLU A 17 -4.81 -9.39 3.96
N GLY A 18 -5.58 -9.61 2.90
CA GLY A 18 -6.75 -10.50 2.89
C GLY A 18 -7.93 -10.03 3.74
N VAL A 19 -8.97 -10.84 3.73
CA VAL A 19 -10.24 -10.62 4.44
C VAL A 19 -10.44 -11.64 5.55
N SER A 20 -10.97 -11.21 6.69
CA SER A 20 -11.36 -12.07 7.80
C SER A 20 -12.85 -12.43 7.74
N MET A 21 -13.27 -13.46 8.48
CA MET A 21 -14.70 -13.81 8.60
C MET A 21 -15.54 -12.63 9.14
N SER A 22 -14.98 -11.84 10.06
CA SER A 22 -15.66 -10.64 10.57
C SER A 22 -15.89 -9.59 9.48
N ASP A 23 -14.98 -9.46 8.51
CA ASP A 23 -15.17 -8.55 7.39
C ASP A 23 -16.31 -9.05 6.49
N ILE A 24 -16.36 -10.36 6.22
CA ILE A 24 -17.43 -11.00 5.43
C ILE A 24 -18.80 -10.82 6.12
N TYR A 25 -18.87 -11.02 7.43
CA TYR A 25 -20.10 -10.78 8.19
C TYR A 25 -20.54 -9.32 8.15
N SER A 26 -19.58 -8.39 8.14
CA SER A 26 -19.87 -6.95 8.08
C SER A 26 -20.48 -6.56 6.74
N ILE A 27 -19.98 -7.10 5.61
CA ILE A 27 -20.52 -6.77 4.28
C ILE A 27 -21.82 -7.52 3.95
N THR A 28 -22.04 -8.69 4.54
CA THR A 28 -23.26 -9.49 4.33
C THR A 28 -24.37 -9.16 5.32
N GLY A 29 -24.05 -8.51 6.44
CA GLY A 29 -24.96 -8.29 7.56
C GLY A 29 -25.36 -9.58 8.30
N LYS A 30 -24.72 -10.71 8.00
CA LYS A 30 -25.07 -12.04 8.51
C LYS A 30 -23.87 -12.66 9.21
N LYS A 31 -24.04 -13.08 10.47
CA LYS A 31 -23.06 -13.92 11.19
C LYS A 31 -23.29 -15.39 10.85
N ASP A 32 -23.17 -15.71 9.58
CA ASP A 32 -23.44 -17.03 9.02
C ASP A 32 -22.18 -17.57 8.34
N MET A 33 -21.60 -18.59 8.97
CA MET A 33 -20.34 -19.20 8.53
C MET A 33 -20.50 -19.97 7.23
N GLU A 34 -21.62 -20.70 7.05
CA GLU A 34 -21.87 -21.48 5.84
C GLU A 34 -22.06 -20.56 4.64
N TYR A 35 -22.81 -19.48 4.82
CA TYR A 35 -22.99 -18.50 3.77
C TYR A 35 -21.69 -17.78 3.39
N ALA A 36 -20.84 -17.46 4.38
CA ALA A 36 -19.52 -16.89 4.12
C ALA A 36 -18.61 -17.85 3.33
N PHE A 37 -18.62 -19.14 3.66
CA PHE A 37 -17.88 -20.14 2.91
C PHE A 37 -18.41 -20.33 1.49
N TYR A 38 -19.73 -20.33 1.32
CA TYR A 38 -20.35 -20.36 -0.01
C TYR A 38 -19.90 -19.18 -0.88
N LEU A 39 -19.83 -17.96 -0.32
CA LEU A 39 -19.33 -16.80 -1.05
C LEU A 39 -17.86 -16.94 -1.43
N LEU A 40 -17.02 -17.44 -0.53
CA LEU A 40 -15.59 -17.66 -0.79
C LEU A 40 -15.37 -18.72 -1.88
N SER A 41 -16.07 -19.85 -1.83
CA SER A 41 -15.94 -20.92 -2.83
C SER A 41 -16.45 -20.47 -4.20
N THR A 42 -17.60 -19.78 -4.23
CA THR A 42 -18.15 -19.22 -5.48
C THR A 42 -17.17 -18.23 -6.10
N LEU A 43 -16.53 -17.40 -5.28
CA LEU A 43 -15.54 -16.45 -5.75
C LEU A 43 -14.31 -17.17 -6.29
N GLU A 44 -13.77 -18.16 -5.57
CA GLU A 44 -12.63 -18.97 -6.01
C GLU A 44 -12.89 -19.65 -7.38
N GLU A 45 -14.06 -20.28 -7.55
CA GLU A 45 -14.47 -20.90 -8.81
C GLU A 45 -14.53 -19.87 -9.96
N SER A 46 -15.02 -18.65 -9.68
CA SER A 46 -15.11 -17.61 -10.70
C SER A 46 -13.76 -17.21 -11.29
N PHE A 47 -12.67 -17.32 -10.50
CA PHE A 47 -11.32 -16.99 -10.95
C PHE A 47 -10.62 -18.13 -11.69
N GLN A 48 -11.07 -19.39 -11.56
CA GLN A 48 -10.49 -20.53 -12.28
C GLN A 48 -10.57 -20.39 -13.80
N ASN A 49 -11.58 -19.67 -14.29
CA ASN A 49 -11.81 -19.43 -15.73
C ASN A 49 -11.22 -18.11 -16.23
N THR A 50 -10.46 -17.40 -15.39
CA THR A 50 -9.83 -16.14 -15.79
C THR A 50 -8.42 -16.37 -16.34
N PRO A 51 -7.94 -15.52 -17.26
CA PRO A 51 -6.57 -15.64 -17.80
C PRO A 51 -5.48 -15.49 -16.74
N ILE A 52 -5.79 -14.80 -15.64
CA ILE A 52 -4.87 -14.59 -14.52
C ILE A 52 -5.17 -15.67 -13.49
N GLN A 53 -4.25 -16.62 -13.33
CA GLN A 53 -4.37 -17.68 -12.34
C GLN A 53 -4.11 -17.18 -10.92
N VAL A 54 -4.96 -16.28 -10.42
CA VAL A 54 -4.87 -15.83 -9.02
C VAL A 54 -5.11 -17.02 -8.08
N LYS A 55 -4.31 -17.09 -7.02
CA LYS A 55 -4.43 -18.14 -6.01
C LYS A 55 -5.27 -17.64 -4.84
N PHE A 56 -6.26 -18.43 -4.46
CA PHE A 56 -6.97 -18.25 -3.20
C PHE A 56 -6.21 -18.98 -2.10
N ILE A 57 -5.78 -18.23 -1.08
CA ILE A 57 -5.06 -18.79 0.06
C ILE A 57 -5.87 -18.54 1.32
N ALA A 58 -6.23 -19.63 1.99
CA ALA A 58 -6.73 -19.60 3.35
C ALA A 58 -5.55 -19.68 4.32
N THR A 59 -5.35 -18.63 5.11
CA THR A 59 -4.47 -18.64 6.27
C THR A 59 -5.29 -18.93 7.54
N SER A 60 -4.64 -19.11 8.69
CA SER A 60 -5.32 -19.39 9.96
C SER A 60 -6.37 -18.36 10.38
N LYS A 61 -6.37 -17.15 9.81
CA LYS A 61 -7.29 -16.06 10.17
C LYS A 61 -7.89 -15.30 8.99
N ARG A 62 -7.40 -15.49 7.77
CA ARG A 62 -7.71 -14.63 6.62
C ARG A 62 -7.71 -15.38 5.28
N TYR A 63 -8.50 -14.88 4.35
CA TYR A 63 -8.60 -15.34 2.97
C TYR A 63 -8.01 -14.28 2.04
N GLN A 64 -7.11 -14.69 1.14
CA GLN A 64 -6.34 -13.79 0.28
C GLN A 64 -6.46 -14.17 -1.18
N ILE A 65 -6.48 -13.17 -2.05
CA ILE A 65 -6.23 -13.32 -3.49
C ILE A 65 -4.77 -12.97 -3.72
N VAL A 66 -4.00 -13.90 -4.25
CA VAL A 66 -2.55 -13.74 -4.46
C VAL A 66 -2.22 -13.91 -5.93
N ILE A 67 -1.44 -12.98 -6.47
CA ILE A 67 -0.89 -13.09 -7.83
C ILE A 67 0.25 -14.12 -7.80
N PRO A 68 0.31 -15.08 -8.73
CA PRO A 68 1.43 -16.01 -8.86
C PRO A 68 2.79 -15.30 -8.89
N HIS A 69 3.78 -15.87 -8.20
CA HIS A 69 5.10 -15.26 -8.07
C HIS A 69 5.77 -15.07 -9.44
N GLU A 70 5.55 -15.99 -10.38
CA GLU A 70 6.11 -15.96 -11.73
C GLU A 70 5.64 -14.72 -12.51
N LEU A 71 4.38 -14.32 -12.34
CA LEU A 71 3.85 -13.10 -12.95
C LEU A 71 4.42 -11.85 -12.29
N ILE A 72 4.60 -11.86 -10.96
CA ILE A 72 5.22 -10.74 -10.23
C ILE A 72 6.66 -10.54 -10.74
N THR A 73 7.47 -11.59 -10.79
CA THR A 73 8.85 -11.52 -11.30
C THR A 73 8.91 -10.98 -12.72
N SER A 74 8.02 -11.42 -13.62
CA SER A 74 7.98 -10.89 -14.99
C SER A 74 7.65 -9.40 -15.05
N LEU A 75 6.78 -8.90 -14.17
CA LEU A 75 6.44 -7.48 -14.07
C LEU A 75 7.58 -6.65 -13.45
N GLU A 76 8.31 -7.22 -12.48
CA GLU A 76 9.51 -6.62 -11.88
C GLU A 76 10.64 -6.48 -12.92
N GLU A 77 10.91 -7.53 -13.70
CA GLU A 77 11.90 -7.50 -14.79
C GLU A 77 11.57 -6.45 -15.86
N LYS A 78 10.27 -6.29 -16.17
CA LYS A 78 9.77 -5.26 -17.08
C LYS A 78 9.79 -3.85 -16.47
N ARG A 79 10.14 -3.71 -15.18
CA ARG A 79 10.17 -2.45 -14.43
C ARG A 79 8.86 -1.66 -14.51
N VAL A 80 7.72 -2.37 -14.61
CA VAL A 80 6.39 -1.75 -14.66
C VAL A 80 5.77 -1.61 -13.28
N LEU A 81 6.32 -2.28 -12.27
CA LEU A 81 5.85 -2.14 -10.89
C LEU A 81 6.51 -0.93 -10.24
N THR A 82 5.69 0.06 -9.88
CA THR A 82 6.08 1.07 -8.92
C THR A 82 6.17 0.41 -7.53
N PRO A 83 7.25 0.63 -6.77
CA PRO A 83 7.39 0.01 -5.46
C PRO A 83 6.24 0.40 -4.52
N ILE A 84 5.56 -0.60 -3.95
CA ILE A 84 4.51 -0.37 -2.96
C ILE A 84 5.16 -0.12 -1.61
N LEU A 85 5.24 1.15 -1.23
CA LEU A 85 5.70 1.55 0.10
C LEU A 85 4.72 1.08 1.18
N SER A 86 5.27 0.61 2.30
CA SER A 86 4.51 0.29 3.50
C SER A 86 3.71 1.52 3.99
N LYS A 87 2.58 1.30 4.68
CA LYS A 87 1.78 2.42 5.25
C LYS A 87 2.64 3.35 6.12
N ALA A 88 3.58 2.77 6.86
CA ALA A 88 4.47 3.51 7.73
C ALA A 88 5.53 4.31 6.94
N ALA A 89 6.11 3.73 5.88
CA ALA A 89 7.01 4.42 4.97
C ALA A 89 6.33 5.54 4.18
N ARG A 90 5.11 5.32 3.66
CA ARG A 90 4.31 6.39 3.01
C ARG A 90 4.06 7.56 3.95
N ALA A 91 3.66 7.29 5.18
CA ALA A 91 3.49 8.35 6.15
C ALA A 91 4.82 9.06 6.44
N THR A 92 5.95 8.33 6.50
CA THR A 92 7.28 8.92 6.77
C THR A 92 7.69 9.81 5.61
N LEU A 93 7.45 9.37 4.39
CA LEU A 93 7.64 10.16 3.17
C LEU A 93 6.79 11.43 3.18
N ALA A 94 5.51 11.35 3.55
CA ALA A 94 4.65 12.53 3.69
C ALA A 94 5.21 13.54 4.70
N CYS A 95 5.72 13.06 5.84
CA CYS A 95 6.39 13.90 6.83
C CYS A 95 7.62 14.59 6.23
N ILE A 96 8.42 13.87 5.44
CA ILE A 96 9.60 14.43 4.77
C ILE A 96 9.15 15.53 3.80
N VAL A 97 8.24 15.21 2.87
CA VAL A 97 7.72 16.16 1.87
C VAL A 97 7.18 17.43 2.52
N LEU A 98 6.34 17.31 3.55
CA LEU A 98 5.76 18.47 4.25
C LEU A 98 6.82 19.37 4.92
N ASN A 99 7.90 18.81 5.46
CA ASN A 99 8.97 19.61 6.05
C ASN A 99 9.85 20.27 4.98
N THR A 100 10.09 19.57 3.86
CA THR A 100 10.84 20.15 2.73
C THR A 100 10.09 21.33 2.13
N ILE A 101 8.76 21.25 2.03
CA ILE A 101 7.90 22.37 1.56
C ILE A 101 8.04 23.58 2.49
N LYS A 102 8.17 23.36 3.80
CA LYS A 102 8.35 24.44 4.79
C LYS A 102 9.79 24.97 4.86
N GLU A 103 10.64 24.58 3.92
CA GLU A 103 12.07 24.90 3.87
C GLU A 103 12.83 24.50 5.16
N GLU A 104 12.30 23.54 5.93
CA GLU A 104 12.93 23.06 7.15
C GLU A 104 13.92 21.92 6.82
N PRO A 105 15.18 21.98 7.31
CA PRO A 105 16.14 20.91 7.09
C PRO A 105 15.73 19.64 7.84
N ILE A 106 15.51 18.56 7.09
CA ILE A 106 15.08 17.29 7.67
C ILE A 106 16.29 16.47 8.07
N THR A 107 16.32 16.08 9.33
CA THR A 107 17.36 15.20 9.88
C THR A 107 16.75 13.94 10.46
N LEU A 108 17.54 12.88 10.57
CA LEU A 108 17.13 11.64 11.25
C LEU A 108 16.65 11.90 12.69
N SER A 109 17.27 12.86 13.40
CA SER A 109 16.90 13.23 14.76
C SER A 109 15.48 13.81 14.83
N LEU A 110 15.17 14.75 13.93
CA LEU A 110 13.84 15.35 13.82
C LEU A 110 12.78 14.30 13.49
N LEU A 111 13.06 13.43 12.51
CA LEU A 111 12.13 12.38 12.13
C LEU A 111 11.89 11.36 13.26
N LYS A 112 12.93 11.01 14.03
CA LYS A 112 12.77 10.15 15.22
C LYS A 112 11.87 10.82 16.27
N LYS A 113 11.95 12.14 16.43
CA LYS A 113 11.06 12.91 17.33
C LYS A 113 9.61 12.91 16.85
N LEU A 114 9.38 13.05 15.54
CA LEU A 114 8.03 13.11 14.96
C LEU A 114 7.36 11.73 14.80
N ARG A 115 8.14 10.67 14.53
CA ARG A 115 7.62 9.34 14.11
C ARG A 115 8.08 8.17 14.97
N GLY A 116 8.92 8.41 15.97
CA GLY A 116 9.44 7.39 16.86
C GLY A 116 10.65 6.63 16.32
N LEU A 117 11.12 5.67 17.10
CA LEU A 117 12.39 4.98 16.89
C LEU A 117 12.45 4.09 15.63
N ASN A 118 11.30 3.61 15.14
CA ASN A 118 11.22 2.71 13.98
C ASN A 118 11.44 3.41 12.63
N VAL A 119 11.62 4.73 12.62
CA VAL A 119 11.75 5.52 11.39
C VAL A 119 12.95 5.11 10.53
N THR A 120 13.99 4.53 11.13
CA THR A 120 15.16 4.03 10.39
C THR A 120 14.81 2.93 9.38
N LYS A 121 13.87 2.04 9.70
CA LYS A 121 13.42 1.01 8.76
C LYS A 121 12.68 1.63 7.57
N HIS A 122 11.86 2.64 7.84
CA HIS A 122 11.12 3.35 6.80
C HIS A 122 12.05 4.15 5.90
N LEU A 123 13.08 4.78 6.46
CA LEU A 123 14.08 5.53 5.68
C LEU A 123 14.85 4.60 4.76
N LYS A 124 15.29 3.44 5.26
CA LYS A 124 15.95 2.42 4.44
C LYS A 124 15.07 1.97 3.27
N GLU A 125 13.77 1.73 3.53
CA GLU A 125 12.81 1.40 2.48
C GLU A 125 12.66 2.54 1.45
N LEU A 126 12.62 3.80 1.88
CA LEU A 126 12.52 4.96 0.98
C LEU A 126 13.81 5.18 0.16
N GLU A 127 14.98 4.94 0.74
CA GLU A 127 16.29 5.00 0.06
C GLU A 127 16.45 3.88 -0.96
N GLU A 128 16.10 2.64 -0.62
CA GLU A 128 16.14 1.48 -1.53
C GLU A 128 15.24 1.70 -2.76
N ASN A 129 14.14 2.42 -2.56
CA ASN A 129 13.24 2.80 -3.65
C ASN A 129 13.66 4.09 -4.35
N GLY A 130 14.75 4.71 -3.94
CA GLY A 130 15.36 5.88 -4.56
C GLY A 130 14.52 7.15 -4.41
N TYR A 131 13.62 7.26 -3.43
CA TYR A 131 12.79 8.45 -3.21
C TYR A 131 13.49 9.52 -2.36
N ILE A 132 14.45 9.11 -1.53
CA ILE A 132 15.27 9.99 -0.71
C ILE A 132 16.74 9.59 -0.78
N SER A 133 17.63 10.54 -0.47
CA SER A 133 19.05 10.33 -0.19
C SER A 133 19.41 10.95 1.16
N GLN A 134 20.49 10.46 1.78
CA GLN A 134 21.05 11.06 2.98
C GLN A 134 22.40 11.71 2.65
N GLU A 135 22.48 13.03 2.81
CA GLU A 135 23.67 13.85 2.52
C GLU A 135 23.97 14.74 3.73
N ASP A 136 25.19 14.71 4.25
CA ASP A 136 25.63 15.56 5.37
C ASP A 136 24.69 15.59 6.59
N LYS A 137 24.08 14.44 6.92
CA LYS A 137 23.07 14.23 7.98
C LYS A 137 21.68 14.79 7.68
N HIS A 138 21.49 15.40 6.52
CA HIS A 138 20.21 15.81 5.98
C HIS A 138 19.61 14.72 5.11
N ILE A 139 18.28 14.70 5.07
CA ILE A 139 17.49 13.81 4.21
C ILE A 139 16.93 14.66 3.08
N ILE A 140 17.23 14.29 1.85
CA ILE A 140 16.90 15.05 0.64
C ILE A 140 15.96 14.23 -0.22
N ILE A 141 14.99 14.88 -0.87
CA ILE A 141 14.09 14.27 -1.83
C ILE A 141 14.81 14.15 -3.18
N THR A 142 14.75 12.98 -3.81
CA THR A 142 15.39 12.76 -5.11
C THR A 142 14.52 13.20 -6.29
N ASN A 143 15.16 13.39 -7.45
CA ASN A 143 14.46 13.67 -8.71
C ASN A 143 13.47 12.57 -9.11
N LYS A 144 13.70 11.31 -8.69
CA LYS A 144 12.77 10.21 -8.95
C LYS A 144 11.41 10.49 -8.33
N LEU A 145 11.38 10.85 -7.05
CA LEU A 145 10.12 11.17 -6.37
C LEU A 145 9.43 12.37 -7.02
N ILE A 146 10.19 13.41 -7.38
CA ILE A 146 9.65 14.62 -8.04
C ILE A 146 9.03 14.29 -9.40
N SER A 147 9.59 13.33 -10.15
CA SER A 147 9.06 12.92 -11.44
C SER A 147 7.83 12.02 -11.35
N GLU A 148 7.74 11.18 -10.32
CA GLU A 148 6.64 10.22 -10.15
C GLU A 148 5.45 10.80 -9.38
N VAL A 149 5.73 11.69 -8.45
CA VAL A 149 4.75 12.43 -7.67
C VAL A 149 4.97 13.89 -8.07
N ASP A 150 4.00 14.52 -8.72
CA ASP A 150 4.06 15.94 -9.05
C ASP A 150 3.97 16.78 -7.76
N ILE A 151 5.07 16.76 -7.00
CA ILE A 151 5.22 17.45 -5.72
C ILE A 151 4.99 18.95 -5.96
N SER A 152 5.37 19.47 -7.13
CA SER A 152 5.19 20.88 -7.48
C SER A 152 3.71 21.29 -7.51
N SER A 153 2.83 20.42 -8.00
CA SER A 153 1.38 20.65 -7.94
C SER A 153 0.82 20.47 -6.52
N LEU A 154 1.34 19.50 -5.75
CA LEU A 154 0.97 19.29 -4.34
C LEU A 154 1.34 20.50 -3.45
N VAL A 155 2.48 21.15 -3.68
CA VAL A 155 2.86 22.39 -2.97
C VAL A 155 1.85 23.50 -3.25
N LYS A 156 1.51 23.73 -4.52
CA LYS A 156 0.55 24.76 -4.94
C LYS A 156 -0.84 24.54 -4.35
N GLU A 157 -1.29 23.28 -4.29
CA GLU A 157 -2.57 22.94 -3.68
C GLU A 157 -2.56 23.22 -2.16
N LEU A 158 -1.50 22.87 -1.45
CA LEU A 158 -1.39 23.11 -0.01
C LEU A 158 -1.31 24.60 0.34
N GLU A 159 -0.61 25.41 -0.45
CA GLU A 159 -0.58 26.87 -0.31
C GLU A 159 -1.95 27.52 -0.56
N SER A 160 -2.77 26.91 -1.44
CA SER A 160 -4.12 27.42 -1.74
C SER A 160 -5.18 27.16 -0.67
N VAL A 161 -4.89 26.26 0.29
CA VAL A 161 -5.81 25.87 1.37
C VAL A 161 -5.61 26.73 2.64
N GLU A 162 -4.52 27.52 2.72
CA GLU A 162 -4.27 28.45 3.83
C GLU A 162 -4.90 29.86 3.65
N LEU A 163 -5.99 29.99 2.86
CA LEU A 163 -6.77 31.23 2.69
C LEU A 163 -8.19 31.13 3.27
#